data_AF-A0A0A1D0V5-F1
#
_entry.id   AF-A0A0A1D0V5-F1
#
_cell.length_a   1.000
_cell.length_b   1.000
_cell.length_c   1.000
_cell.angle_alpha   90.00
_cell.angle_beta   90.00
_cell.angle_gamma   90.00
#
_symmetry.space_group_name_H-M   'P 1'
#
loop_
_entity.id
_entity.type
_entity.pdbx_description
1 polymer ?
#
loop_
_entity_poly.entity_id
_entity_poly.type
_entity_poly.pdbx_seq_one_letter_code
_entity_poly.pdbx_strand_id
1 'polypeptide(L)'
;MLGFSLLFLFAGAITMVAERGQGADAGVLAVGALIVGGLSALWLWKNPSWWVAPRNHYLYLIGGSVLGVVLFSLIPFLNGTGPWLVLGAAIVGYGWFERFRLLITAGAAVFFAGFLAMLIHADVWGSALHLVTTGVLAFTANQLYVLRNGRRREAQDSDPGFIGSFEEFDPAEALKPELWSRPGDQRSGR
;
A
#
# COMPACT_ATOMS: atom_id res chain seq x y z
N MET A 1 4.67 -3.11 1.66
CA MET A 1 4.00 -3.12 2.99
C MET A 1 3.86 -4.51 3.56
N LEU A 2 3.19 -5.47 2.91
CA LEU A 2 3.03 -6.83 3.45
C LEU A 2 4.37 -7.54 3.72
N GLY A 3 5.33 -7.46 2.78
CA GLY A 3 6.68 -8.02 3.01
C GLY A 3 7.40 -7.41 4.23
N PHE A 4 7.24 -6.11 4.47
CA PHE A 4 7.78 -5.45 5.67
C PHE A 4 7.02 -5.84 6.94
N SER A 5 5.70 -6.06 6.86
CA SER A 5 4.93 -6.58 8.00
C SER A 5 5.43 -7.98 8.39
N LEU A 6 5.65 -8.87 7.42
CA LEU A 6 6.20 -10.20 7.68
C LEU A 6 7.62 -10.11 8.25
N LEU A 7 8.45 -9.22 7.70
CA LEU A 7 9.79 -8.98 8.22
C LEU A 7 9.77 -8.61 9.71
N PHE A 8 8.91 -7.65 10.10
CA PHE A 8 8.80 -7.22 11.49
C PHE A 8 8.23 -8.29 12.42
N LEU A 9 7.29 -9.11 11.91
CA LEU A 9 6.74 -10.25 12.64
C LEU A 9 7.82 -11.31 12.89
N PHE A 10 8.58 -11.71 11.86
CA PHE A 10 9.66 -12.69 12.00
C PHE A 10 10.80 -12.15 12.88
N ALA A 11 11.18 -10.88 12.73
CA ALA A 11 12.16 -10.25 13.60
C ALA A 11 11.69 -10.21 15.07
N GLY A 12 10.40 -9.93 15.30
CA GLY A 12 9.78 -10.01 16.62
C GLY A 12 9.75 -11.43 17.20
N ALA A 13 9.49 -12.44 16.38
CA ALA A 13 9.54 -13.84 16.83
C ALA A 13 10.98 -14.28 17.18
N ILE A 14 11.96 -13.91 16.35
CA ILE A 14 13.37 -14.25 16.58
C ILE A 14 13.90 -13.60 17.87
N THR A 15 13.51 -12.35 18.15
CA THR A 15 13.91 -11.68 19.40
C THR A 15 13.39 -12.39 20.64
N MET A 16 12.13 -12.83 20.62
CA MET A 16 11.53 -13.54 21.75
C MET A 16 12.21 -14.89 21.99
N VAL A 17 12.66 -15.60 20.94
CA VAL A 17 13.32 -16.91 21.05
C VAL A 17 14.80 -16.79 21.42
N ALA A 18 15.49 -15.75 20.94
CA ALA A 18 16.93 -15.60 21.12
C ALA A 18 17.34 -14.99 22.47
N GLU A 19 16.37 -14.62 23.33
CA GLU A 19 16.58 -13.89 24.60
C GLU A 19 17.44 -12.62 24.46
N ARG A 20 17.57 -12.10 23.23
CA ARG A 20 18.28 -10.86 22.95
C ARG A 20 17.31 -9.72 23.14
N GLY A 21 17.37 -9.13 24.34
CA GLY A 21 16.74 -7.88 24.68
C GLY A 21 17.06 -6.77 23.68
N GLN A 22 15.99 -6.09 23.26
CA GLN A 22 15.93 -4.88 22.41
C GLN A 22 16.60 -4.91 21.04
N GLY A 23 15.78 -4.66 20.01
CA GLY A 23 16.27 -4.45 18.65
C GLY A 23 16.73 -5.75 18.05
N ALA A 24 15.76 -6.50 17.49
CA ALA A 24 16.01 -7.69 16.69
C ALA A 24 17.29 -7.58 15.91
N ASP A 25 18.22 -8.48 16.24
CA ASP A 25 19.57 -8.60 15.72
C ASP A 25 19.68 -7.78 14.44
N ALA A 26 20.28 -6.58 14.52
CA ALA A 26 20.18 -5.55 13.48
C ALA A 26 20.48 -6.13 12.08
N GLY A 27 21.28 -7.20 12.04
CA GLY A 27 21.51 -8.05 10.89
C GLY A 27 20.25 -8.69 10.29
N VAL A 28 19.34 -9.28 11.06
CA VAL A 28 18.07 -9.88 10.57
C VAL A 28 17.20 -8.82 9.89
N LEU A 29 17.00 -7.67 10.54
CA LEU A 29 16.23 -6.58 9.94
C LEU A 29 16.93 -6.01 8.70
N ALA A 30 18.26 -5.83 8.75
CA ALA A 30 19.02 -5.32 7.62
C ALA A 30 18.99 -6.29 6.42
N VAL A 31 19.31 -7.56 6.64
CA VAL A 31 19.30 -8.61 5.62
C VAL A 31 17.90 -8.80 5.05
N GLY A 32 16.88 -8.87 5.90
CA GLY A 32 15.52 -9.03 5.41
C GLY A 32 15.00 -7.77 4.70
N ALA A 33 15.38 -6.56 5.12
CA ALA A 33 15.08 -5.32 4.39
C ALA A 33 15.79 -5.28 3.03
N LEU A 34 17.03 -5.79 2.93
CA LEU A 34 17.73 -5.96 1.65
C LEU A 34 16.98 -6.91 0.73
N ILE A 35 16.52 -8.06 1.23
CA ILE A 35 15.75 -9.04 0.45
C ILE A 35 14.43 -8.42 -0.02
N VAL A 36 13.64 -7.85 0.90
CA VAL A 36 12.35 -7.24 0.57
C VAL A 36 12.52 -6.06 -0.39
N GLY A 37 13.53 -5.21 -0.17
CA GLY A 37 13.87 -4.08 -1.02
C GLY A 37 14.31 -4.53 -2.42
N GLY A 38 15.19 -5.52 -2.51
CA GLY A 38 15.66 -6.09 -3.78
C GLY A 38 14.54 -6.74 -4.58
N LEU A 39 13.70 -7.55 -3.95
CA LEU A 39 12.52 -8.14 -4.59
C LEU A 39 11.52 -7.06 -5.04
N SER A 40 11.32 -6.02 -4.24
CA SER A 40 10.45 -4.89 -4.59
C SER A 40 11.01 -4.10 -5.77
N ALA A 41 12.33 -3.85 -5.81
CA ALA A 41 12.99 -3.17 -6.92
C ALA A 41 12.90 -3.98 -8.21
N LEU A 42 13.16 -5.29 -8.15
CA LEU A 42 13.02 -6.20 -9.28
C LEU A 42 11.58 -6.24 -9.80
N TRP A 43 10.62 -6.29 -8.88
CA TRP A 43 9.20 -6.27 -9.22
C TRP A 43 8.79 -4.95 -9.87
N LEU A 44 9.25 -3.80 -9.34
CA LEU A 44 8.98 -2.46 -9.85
C LEU A 44 9.66 -2.20 -11.21
N TRP A 45 10.77 -2.89 -11.49
CA TRP A 45 11.35 -2.88 -12.83
C TRP A 45 10.41 -3.54 -13.84
N LYS A 46 9.89 -4.72 -13.52
CA LYS A 46 9.00 -5.48 -14.41
C LYS A 46 7.58 -4.91 -14.48
N ASN A 47 7.14 -4.23 -13.42
CA ASN A 47 5.79 -3.68 -13.27
C ASN A 47 5.91 -2.19 -12.91
N PRO A 48 6.09 -1.29 -13.89
CA PRO A 48 6.20 0.14 -13.62
C PRO A 48 4.99 0.62 -12.82
N SER A 49 5.25 1.36 -11.73
CA SER A 49 4.20 1.87 -10.87
C SER A 49 3.32 2.83 -11.66
N TRP A 50 2.01 2.63 -11.53
CA TRP A 50 0.92 3.38 -12.14
C TRP A 50 0.66 4.70 -11.40
N TRP A 51 1.69 5.21 -10.71
CA TRP A 51 1.60 6.22 -9.68
C TRP A 51 2.42 7.47 -10.05
N VAL A 52 2.10 8.60 -9.41
CA VAL A 52 2.27 9.98 -9.94
C VAL A 52 3.74 10.38 -10.14
N ALA A 53 4.66 9.87 -9.32
CA ALA A 53 6.06 10.30 -9.39
C ALA A 53 6.87 9.56 -10.49
N PRO A 54 7.91 10.20 -11.06
CA PRO A 54 8.78 9.57 -12.04
C PRO A 54 9.52 8.36 -11.46
N ARG A 55 9.67 7.29 -12.26
CA ARG A 55 10.29 6.00 -11.85
C ARG A 55 11.61 6.14 -11.08
N ASN A 56 12.46 7.11 -11.47
CA ASN A 56 13.76 7.36 -10.85
C ASN A 56 13.65 7.73 -9.37
N HIS A 57 12.58 8.42 -8.94
CA HIS A 57 12.38 8.79 -7.54
C HIS A 57 12.20 7.56 -6.65
N TYR A 58 11.49 6.53 -7.13
CA TYR A 58 11.33 5.28 -6.39
C TYR A 58 12.64 4.50 -6.32
N LEU A 59 13.45 4.52 -7.38
CA LEU A 59 14.77 3.87 -7.38
C LEU A 59 15.72 4.56 -6.39
N TYR A 60 15.75 5.90 -6.36
CA TYR A 60 16.52 6.64 -5.37
C TYR A 60 16.02 6.42 -3.96
N LEU A 61 14.71 6.34 -3.76
CA LEU A 61 14.14 6.05 -2.45
C LEU A 61 14.53 4.65 -1.98
N ILE A 62 14.42 3.63 -2.83
CA ILE A 62 14.81 2.26 -2.49
C ILE A 62 16.32 2.20 -2.22
N GLY A 63 17.15 2.76 -3.11
CA GLY A 63 18.60 2.78 -2.95
C GLY A 63 19.04 3.52 -1.68
N GLY A 64 18.47 4.69 -1.41
CA GLY A 64 18.71 5.47 -0.21
C GLY A 64 18.24 4.75 1.07
N SER A 65 17.10 4.04 1.01
CA SER A 65 16.61 3.25 2.14
C SER A 65 17.52 2.08 2.45
N VAL A 66 17.96 1.35 1.41
CA VAL A 66 18.90 0.22 1.56
C VAL A 66 20.22 0.71 2.14
N LEU A 67 20.80 1.77 1.57
CA LEU A 67 22.04 2.35 2.06
C LEU A 67 21.89 2.85 3.50
N GLY A 68 20.79 3.54 3.79
CA GLY A 68 20.48 4.03 5.14
C GLY A 68 20.35 2.90 6.14
N VAL A 69 19.64 1.81 5.82
CA VAL A 69 19.49 0.63 6.69
C VAL A 69 20.85 0.03 7.01
N VAL A 70 21.71 -0.17 6.00
CA VAL A 70 23.06 -0.70 6.21
C VAL A 70 23.88 0.23 7.10
N LEU A 71 23.95 1.52 6.77
CA LEU A 71 24.75 2.48 7.55
C LEU A 71 24.25 2.60 8.99
N PHE A 72 22.94 2.70 9.19
CA PHE A 72 22.36 2.86 10.53
C PHE A 72 22.41 1.55 11.35
N SER A 73 22.48 0.37 10.71
CA SER A 73 22.71 -0.89 11.40
C SER A 73 24.13 -1.03 11.97
N LEU A 74 25.11 -0.33 11.40
CA LEU A 74 26.50 -0.33 11.86
C LEU A 74 26.75 0.61 13.04
N ILE A 75 25.79 1.46 13.37
CA ILE A 75 25.93 2.48 14.40
C ILE A 75 25.57 1.88 15.76
N PRO A 76 26.54 1.69 16.68
CA PRO A 76 26.29 1.00 17.94
C PRO A 76 25.35 1.79 18.86
N PHE A 77 25.37 3.13 18.81
CA PHE A 77 24.51 3.95 19.67
C PHE A 77 23.01 3.81 19.36
N LEU A 78 22.66 3.25 18.19
CA LEU A 78 21.27 3.05 17.78
C LEU A 78 20.69 1.73 18.29
N ASN A 79 21.47 0.88 18.96
CA ASN A 79 20.99 -0.38 19.57
C ASN A 79 20.15 -1.24 18.60
N GLY A 80 20.54 -1.31 17.32
CA GLY A 80 19.81 -2.07 16.30
C GLY A 80 18.46 -1.49 15.84
N THR A 81 18.05 -0.31 16.34
CA THR A 81 16.81 0.38 15.91
C THR A 81 16.97 1.19 14.63
N GLY A 82 18.21 1.37 14.16
CA GLY A 82 18.54 2.11 12.95
C GLY A 82 17.68 1.75 11.72
N PRO A 83 17.51 0.46 11.39
CA PRO A 83 16.63 0.03 10.31
C PRO A 83 15.16 0.49 10.45
N TRP A 84 14.61 0.57 11.66
CA TRP A 84 13.24 1.07 11.90
C TRP A 84 13.10 2.53 11.52
N LEU A 85 14.05 3.36 11.94
CA LEU A 85 14.04 4.80 11.66
C LEU A 85 14.13 5.05 10.15
N VAL A 86 15.04 4.35 9.47
CA VAL A 86 15.20 4.50 8.02
C VAL A 86 13.96 4.02 7.28
N LEU A 87 13.36 2.89 7.69
CA LEU A 87 12.14 2.38 7.07
C LEU A 87 10.97 3.35 7.26
N GLY A 88 10.77 3.87 8.47
CA GLY A 88 9.72 4.86 8.76
C GLY A 88 9.87 6.11 7.88
N ALA A 89 11.09 6.66 7.79
CA ALA A 89 11.39 7.80 6.93
C ALA A 89 11.15 7.50 5.44
N ALA A 90 11.54 6.31 4.98
CA ALA A 90 11.30 5.88 3.60
C ALA A 90 9.80 5.78 3.27
N ILE A 91 8.99 5.24 4.19
CA ILE A 91 7.54 5.16 4.02
C ILE A 91 6.91 6.56 3.98
N VAL A 92 7.38 7.50 4.82
CA VAL A 92 6.94 8.89 4.79
C VAL A 92 7.30 9.54 3.45
N GLY A 93 8.54 9.37 2.98
CA GLY A 93 8.99 9.87 1.68
C GLY A 93 8.16 9.33 0.52
N TYR A 94 7.87 8.02 0.55
CA TYR A 94 6.97 7.38 -0.41
C TYR A 94 5.57 7.99 -0.36
N GLY A 95 4.99 8.12 0.83
CA GLY A 95 3.68 8.74 1.03
C GLY A 95 3.62 10.20 0.57
N TRP A 96 4.71 10.95 0.71
CA TRP A 96 4.82 12.31 0.22
C TRP A 96 4.85 12.39 -1.31
N PHE A 97 5.67 11.55 -1.97
CA PHE A 97 5.70 11.46 -3.44
C PHE A 97 4.32 11.12 -4.01
N GLU A 98 3.58 10.23 -3.34
CA GLU A 98 2.28 9.77 -3.78
C GLU A 98 1.12 10.64 -3.29
N ARG A 99 1.37 11.64 -2.44
CA ARG A 99 0.35 12.44 -1.73
C ARG A 99 -0.63 11.58 -0.92
N PHE A 100 -0.20 10.40 -0.47
CA PHE A 100 -1.00 9.47 0.33
C PHE A 100 -0.78 9.70 1.83
N ARG A 101 -1.71 10.41 2.47
CA ARG A 101 -1.67 10.71 3.92
C ARG A 101 -1.60 9.45 4.80
N LEU A 102 -2.23 8.35 4.35
CA LEU A 102 -2.20 7.07 5.05
C LEU A 102 -0.77 6.50 5.15
N LEU A 103 0.04 6.65 4.10
CA LEU A 103 1.44 6.23 4.12
C LEU A 103 2.29 7.13 5.02
N ILE A 104 2.06 8.44 4.98
CA ILE A 104 2.78 9.40 5.85
C ILE A 104 2.52 9.08 7.33
N THR A 105 1.26 8.85 7.70
CA THR A 105 0.89 8.53 9.09
C THR A 105 1.42 7.16 9.54
N ALA A 106 1.32 6.12 8.70
CA ALA A 106 1.89 4.81 8.99
C ALA A 106 3.42 4.86 9.12
N GLY A 107 4.10 5.57 8.22
CA GLY A 107 5.55 5.76 8.26
C GLY A 107 6.00 6.53 9.49
N ALA A 108 5.27 7.58 9.89
CA ALA A 108 5.53 8.32 11.12
C ALA A 108 5.34 7.46 12.37
N ALA A 109 4.31 6.61 12.41
CA ALA A 109 4.09 5.66 13.50
C ALA A 109 5.22 4.63 13.60
N VAL A 110 5.68 4.07 12.46
CA VAL A 110 6.83 3.16 12.40
C VAL A 110 8.12 3.86 12.87
N PHE A 111 8.35 5.09 12.41
CA PHE A 111 9.50 5.90 12.82
C PHE A 111 9.48 6.17 14.32
N PHE A 112 8.32 6.55 14.86
CA PHE A 112 8.14 6.83 16.27
C PHE A 112 8.32 5.58 17.13
N ALA A 113 7.83 4.41 16.69
CA ALA A 113 8.14 3.14 17.33
C ALA A 113 9.66 2.84 17.30
N GLY A 114 10.31 3.11 16.17
CA GLY A 114 11.78 3.27 15.96
C GLY A 114 12.46 3.96 17.13
N PHE A 115 12.08 5.22 17.28
CA PHE A 115 12.64 6.13 18.24
C PHE A 115 12.34 5.72 19.68
N LEU A 116 11.14 5.23 19.96
CA LEU A 116 10.76 4.81 21.31
C LEU A 116 11.52 3.54 21.74
N ALA A 117 11.74 2.60 20.81
CA ALA A 117 12.58 1.43 21.05
C ALA A 117 14.05 1.81 21.30
N MET A 118 14.52 2.92 20.74
CA MET A 118 15.86 3.43 21.00
C MET A 118 15.99 4.02 22.43
N LEU A 119 14.93 4.67 22.93
CA LEU A 119 14.96 5.36 24.22
C LEU A 119 14.66 4.44 25.41
N ILE A 120 13.66 3.57 25.29
CA ILE A 120 13.24 2.68 26.37
C ILE A 120 14.16 1.48 26.36
N HIS A 121 14.88 1.21 27.45
CA HIS A 121 15.88 0.13 27.57
C HIS A 121 15.34 -1.19 28.20
N ALA A 122 14.02 -1.34 28.33
CA ALA A 122 13.38 -2.56 28.83
C ALA A 122 13.00 -3.54 27.69
N ASP A 123 13.47 -4.78 27.76
CA ASP A 123 13.38 -5.80 26.69
C ASP A 123 11.96 -6.08 26.20
N VAL A 124 11.00 -6.11 27.13
CA VAL A 124 9.58 -6.38 26.85
C VAL A 124 8.99 -5.35 25.87
N TRP A 125 9.47 -4.11 25.94
CA TRP A 125 8.97 -3.04 25.08
C TRP A 125 9.43 -3.18 23.63
N GLY A 126 10.61 -3.75 23.39
CA GLY A 126 11.10 -3.99 22.03
C GLY A 126 10.15 -4.91 21.26
N SER A 127 9.81 -6.07 21.82
CA SER A 127 8.90 -7.04 21.21
C SER A 127 7.48 -6.48 21.05
N ALA A 128 6.98 -5.74 22.04
CA ALA A 128 5.68 -5.07 21.93
C ALA A 128 5.65 -4.07 20.77
N LEU A 129 6.70 -3.26 20.61
CA LEU A 129 6.81 -2.31 19.50
C LEU A 129 6.96 -3.02 18.14
N HIS A 130 7.58 -4.21 18.09
CA HIS A 130 7.62 -5.04 16.88
C HIS A 130 6.21 -5.45 16.46
N LEU A 131 5.38 -5.89 17.42
CA LEU A 131 3.99 -6.26 17.17
C LEU A 131 3.13 -5.05 16.76
N VAL A 132 3.30 -3.91 17.42
CA VAL A 132 2.60 -2.67 17.06
C VAL A 132 2.95 -2.26 15.64
N THR A 133 4.23 -2.24 15.30
CA THR A 133 4.69 -1.88 13.96
C THR A 133 4.21 -2.85 12.90
N THR A 134 4.21 -4.15 13.22
CA THR A 134 3.63 -5.20 12.38
C THR A 134 2.15 -4.92 12.12
N GLY A 135 1.37 -4.64 13.17
CA GLY A 135 -0.05 -4.33 13.07
C GLY A 135 -0.32 -3.09 12.20
N VAL A 136 0.45 -2.02 12.39
CA VAL A 136 0.36 -0.80 11.58
C VAL A 136 0.65 -1.10 10.10
N LEU A 137 1.72 -1.85 9.80
CA LEU A 137 2.08 -2.19 8.42
C LEU A 137 1.06 -3.14 7.78
N ALA A 138 0.53 -4.10 8.52
CA ALA A 138 -0.51 -5.02 8.05
C ALA A 138 -1.82 -4.28 7.75
N PHE A 139 -2.26 -3.41 8.66
CA PHE A 139 -3.44 -2.56 8.46
C PHE A 139 -3.27 -1.66 7.24
N THR A 140 -2.11 -1.01 7.11
CA THR A 140 -1.76 -0.15 5.97
C THR A 140 -1.77 -0.96 4.66
N ALA A 141 -1.22 -2.17 4.66
CA ALA A 141 -1.24 -3.05 3.49
C ALA A 141 -2.68 -3.43 3.08
N ASN A 142 -3.53 -3.76 4.06
CA ASN A 142 -4.93 -4.07 3.82
C ASN A 142 -5.70 -2.86 3.26
N GLN A 143 -5.51 -1.67 3.85
CA GLN A 143 -6.13 -0.44 3.36
C GLN A 143 -5.69 -0.11 1.92
N LEU A 144 -4.40 -0.26 1.59
CA LEU A 144 -3.92 -0.08 0.22
C LEU A 144 -4.52 -1.11 -0.75
N TYR A 145 -4.69 -2.36 -0.30
CA TYR A 145 -5.37 -3.39 -1.09
C TYR A 145 -6.84 -3.03 -1.35
N VAL A 146 -7.57 -2.58 -0.33
CA VAL A 146 -8.95 -2.12 -0.44
C VAL A 146 -9.06 -0.88 -1.34
N LEU A 147 -8.17 0.11 -1.21
CA LEU A 147 -8.20 1.31 -2.07
C LEU A 147 -7.88 1.01 -3.55
N ARG A 148 -7.11 -0.05 -3.80
CA ARG A 148 -6.79 -0.53 -5.14
C ARG A 148 -7.96 -1.31 -5.77
N ASN A 149 -8.59 -2.20 -5.01
CA ASN A 149 -9.57 -3.16 -5.53
C ASN A 149 -11.03 -2.79 -5.24
N GLY A 150 -11.28 -1.98 -4.22
CA GLY A 150 -12.59 -1.56 -3.75
C GLY A 150 -13.25 -0.49 -4.62
N ARG A 151 -12.48 0.35 -5.31
CA ARG A 151 -13.00 1.37 -6.25
C ARG A 151 -13.79 0.79 -7.43
N ARG A 152 -13.73 -0.51 -7.70
CA ARG A 152 -14.51 -1.17 -8.76
C ARG A 152 -15.89 -1.65 -8.32
N ARG A 153 -16.18 -1.77 -7.01
CA ARG A 153 -17.47 -2.34 -6.55
C ARG A 153 -18.56 -1.27 -6.39
N GLU A 154 -18.21 -0.07 -5.94
CA GLU A 154 -19.21 0.99 -5.74
C GLU A 154 -19.81 1.47 -7.08
N ALA A 155 -19.02 1.60 -8.14
CA ALA A 155 -19.53 2.03 -9.45
C ALA A 155 -20.46 1.00 -10.14
N GLN A 156 -20.54 -0.23 -9.64
CA GLN A 156 -21.35 -1.29 -10.24
C GLN A 156 -22.56 -1.69 -9.38
N ASP A 157 -22.48 -1.50 -8.05
CA ASP A 157 -23.60 -1.76 -7.13
C ASP A 157 -24.41 -0.50 -6.76
N SER A 158 -23.90 0.71 -7.01
CA SER A 158 -24.59 1.96 -6.66
C SER A 158 -25.09 2.78 -7.85
N ASP A 159 -25.14 2.20 -9.05
CA ASP A 159 -25.88 2.80 -10.18
C ASP A 159 -27.30 2.22 -10.20
N PRO A 160 -28.32 2.91 -9.64
CA PRO A 160 -29.72 2.51 -9.76
C PRO A 160 -30.21 2.51 -11.22
N GLY A 161 -29.37 2.93 -12.19
CA GLY A 161 -29.59 2.83 -13.63
C GLY A 161 -28.80 1.72 -14.33
N PHE A 162 -28.01 0.87 -13.65
CA PHE A 162 -27.31 -0.24 -14.29
C PHE A 162 -28.26 -1.42 -14.57
N ILE A 163 -28.99 -1.23 -15.66
CA ILE A 163 -29.81 -2.15 -16.48
C ILE A 163 -29.63 -3.63 -16.14
N GLY A 164 -30.57 -4.15 -15.35
CA GLY A 164 -30.71 -5.58 -15.05
C GLY A 164 -32.15 -6.02 -14.76
N SER A 165 -33.15 -5.20 -15.06
CA SER A 165 -34.57 -5.59 -14.98
C SER A 165 -35.31 -5.13 -16.23
N PHE A 166 -35.32 -6.02 -17.23
CA PHE A 166 -36.34 -6.21 -18.26
C PHE A 166 -37.19 -4.98 -18.64
N GLU A 167 -36.84 -4.32 -19.75
CA GLU A 167 -37.88 -3.85 -20.66
C GLU A 167 -38.66 -5.10 -21.08
N GLU A 168 -39.80 -5.31 -20.44
CA GLU A 168 -40.76 -6.34 -20.80
C GLU A 168 -41.19 -6.04 -22.24
N PHE A 169 -40.74 -6.88 -23.18
CA PHE A 169 -41.16 -6.80 -24.57
C PHE A 169 -42.68 -6.94 -24.58
N ASP A 170 -43.41 -5.84 -24.80
CA ASP A 170 -44.87 -5.87 -24.94
C ASP A 170 -45.22 -6.36 -26.36
N PRO A 171 -45.68 -7.61 -26.54
CA PRO A 171 -46.04 -8.12 -27.85
C PRO A 171 -47.22 -7.38 -28.48
N ALA A 172 -47.99 -6.59 -27.70
CA ALA A 172 -49.06 -5.76 -28.24
C ALA A 172 -48.54 -4.54 -29.01
N GLU A 173 -47.33 -4.06 -28.70
CA GLU A 173 -46.73 -2.92 -29.38
C GLU A 173 -46.10 -3.31 -30.72
N ALA A 174 -45.58 -4.55 -30.83
CA ALA A 174 -45.08 -5.13 -32.07
C ALA A 174 -46.18 -5.49 -33.09
N LEU A 175 -47.44 -5.54 -32.67
CA LEU A 175 -48.60 -5.88 -33.51
C LEU A 175 -49.39 -4.66 -34.02
N LYS A 176 -49.02 -3.42 -33.65
CA LYS A 176 -49.70 -2.21 -34.15
C LYS A 176 -49.42 -2.01 -35.65
N PRO A 177 -50.39 -2.18 -36.56
CA PRO A 177 -50.16 -2.10 -38.00
C PRO A 177 -50.33 -0.66 -38.55
N GLU A 178 -49.95 0.39 -37.81
CA GLU A 178 -50.39 1.75 -38.17
C GLU A 178 -49.30 2.82 -38.41
N LEU A 179 -48.01 2.56 -38.25
CA LEU A 179 -46.99 3.60 -38.53
C LEU A 179 -46.41 3.60 -39.96
N TRP A 180 -47.00 2.82 -40.86
CA TRP A 180 -46.67 2.81 -42.30
C TRP A 180 -47.80 3.34 -43.20
N SER A 181 -48.82 4.00 -42.63
CA SER A 181 -49.84 4.64 -43.46
C SER A 181 -50.18 6.05 -42.98
N ARG A 182 -49.55 7.05 -43.61
CA ARG A 182 -50.35 7.92 -44.47
C ARG A 182 -49.55 8.54 -45.63
N PRO A 183 -50.11 8.44 -46.85
CA PRO A 183 -49.56 9.00 -48.08
C PRO A 183 -49.95 10.48 -48.22
N GLY A 184 -49.02 11.26 -48.79
CA GLY A 184 -49.32 12.54 -49.44
C GLY A 184 -49.51 13.74 -48.52
N ASP A 185 -48.51 14.63 -48.49
CA ASP A 185 -48.80 15.99 -48.94
C ASP A 185 -47.56 16.61 -49.60
N GLN A 186 -47.73 16.93 -50.88
CA GLN A 186 -46.77 17.62 -51.73
C GLN A 186 -46.87 19.11 -51.43
N ARG A 187 -45.77 19.82 -51.11
CA ARG A 187 -45.67 21.25 -51.48
C ARG A 187 -44.27 21.62 -51.96
N SER A 188 -44.25 21.90 -53.25
CA SER A 188 -43.25 22.57 -54.07
C SER A 188 -42.97 24.01 -53.63
N GLY A 189 -41.72 24.43 -53.81
CA GLY A 189 -41.37 25.74 -54.39
C GLY A 189 -41.17 26.90 -53.40
N ARG A 190 -39.91 27.27 -53.18
CA ARG A 190 -39.23 28.38 -53.87
C ARG A 190 -37.73 28.34 -53.60
#